data_AF-A0A7X8E3V3-F1
#
_entry.id   AF-A0A7X8E3V3-F1
#
_cell.length_a   1.000
_cell.length_b   1.000
_cell.length_c   1.000
_cell.angle_alpha   90.00
_cell.angle_beta   90.00
_cell.angle_gamma   90.00
#
_symmetry.space_group_name_H-M   'P 1'
#
loop_
_entity.id
_entity.type
_entity.pdbx_description
1 polymer ?
#
loop_
_entity_poly.entity_id
_entity_poly.type
_entity_poly.pdbx_seq_one_letter_code
_entity_poly.pdbx_strand_id
1 'polypeptide(L)' 'MTNNISALKQVPGGICAAQGFVANGLHCGIRQNQNKKDLALVVSEIKA' A
#
# COMPACT_ATOMS: atom_id res chain seq x y z
N MET A 1 -1.69 32.74 18.62
CA MET A 1 -2.39 31.58 18.02
C MET A 1 -1.67 31.22 16.73
N THR A 2 -0.63 30.41 16.82
CA THR A 2 0.18 29.99 15.68
C THR A 2 -0.56 28.91 14.89
N ASN A 3 -1.11 29.28 13.74
CA ASN A 3 -1.59 28.33 12.74
C ASN A 3 -0.38 27.62 12.13
N ASN A 4 -0.02 26.48 12.70
CA ASN A 4 1.04 25.64 12.18
C ASN A 4 0.50 24.85 10.98
N ILE A 5 0.57 25.44 9.79
CA ILE A 5 0.35 24.73 8.53
C ILE A 5 1.64 23.97 8.22
N SER A 6 1.85 22.84 8.88
CA SER A 6 2.90 21.89 8.53
C SER A 6 2.45 21.13 7.29
N ALA A 7 2.81 21.65 6.12
CA ALA A 7 2.59 21.02 4.84
C ALA A 7 3.20 19.60 4.82
N LEU A 8 2.40 18.62 4.40
CA LEU A 8 2.75 17.21 4.21
C LEU A 8 3.27 16.47 5.46
N LYS A 9 2.41 15.60 6.00
CA LYS A 9 2.77 14.65 7.06
C LYS A 9 3.24 13.35 6.43
N GLN A 10 4.52 13.01 6.61
CA GLN A 10 5.00 11.67 6.26
C GLN A 10 4.40 10.66 7.23
N VAL A 11 3.85 9.58 6.68
CA VAL A 11 3.34 8.45 7.45
C VAL A 11 4.33 7.29 7.29
N PRO A 12 4.98 6.81 8.36
CA PRO A 12 5.86 5.66 8.27
C PRO A 12 5.06 4.40 7.95
N GLY A 13 5.55 3.57 7.02
CA GLY A 13 4.92 2.31 6.63
C GLY A 13 4.90 2.10 5.12
N GLY A 14 4.15 1.08 4.68
CA GLY A 14 3.88 0.82 3.26
C GLY A 14 2.62 1.51 2.76
N ILE A 15 2.14 1.11 1.59
CA ILE A 15 0.95 1.71 0.95
C ILE A 15 -0.32 1.65 1.83
N CYS A 16 -0.47 0.62 2.66
CA CYS A 16 -1.61 0.46 3.57
C CYS A 16 -1.53 1.36 4.82
N ALA A 17 -0.48 2.18 4.98
CA ALA A 17 -0.42 3.16 6.07
C ALA A 17 -1.34 4.36 5.80
N ALA A 18 -1.62 4.65 4.53
CA ALA A 18 -2.66 5.57 4.13
C ALA A 18 -4.04 4.91 4.25
N GLN A 19 -5.02 5.66 4.76
CA GLN A 19 -6.41 5.19 4.84
C GLN A 19 -7.01 5.05 3.44
N GLY A 20 -7.91 4.08 3.25
CA GLY A 20 -8.62 3.87 1.99
C GLY A 20 -7.89 2.98 0.97
N PHE A 21 -6.72 2.42 1.32
CA PHE A 21 -5.97 1.53 0.44
C PHE A 21 -5.67 0.19 1.13
N VAL A 22 -5.92 -0.89 0.39
CA VAL A 22 -5.54 -2.25 0.79
C VAL A 22 -4.61 -2.84 -0.25
N ALA A 23 -3.68 -3.69 0.18
CA ALA A 23 -2.75 -4.36 -0.71
C ALA A 23 -2.50 -5.79 -0.27
N ASN A 24 -2.29 -6.68 -1.23
CA ASN A 24 -1.88 -8.05 -0.97
C ASN A 24 -0.97 -8.55 -2.10
N GLY A 25 -0.28 -9.67 -1.86
CA GLY A 25 0.44 -10.39 -2.88
C GLY A 25 0.32 -11.89 -2.68
N LEU A 26 0.36 -12.62 -3.77
CA LEU A 26 0.23 -14.06 -3.81
C LEU A 26 1.23 -14.67 -4.80
N HIS A 27 1.35 -16.00 -4.74
CA HIS A 27 2.09 -16.77 -5.71
C HIS A 27 1.11 -17.34 -6.74
N CYS A 28 1.19 -16.90 -7.98
CA CYS A 28 0.32 -17.30 -9.08
C CYS A 28 1.01 -18.18 -10.13
N GLY A 29 2.27 -18.57 -9.90
CA GLY A 29 3.02 -19.49 -10.77
C GLY A 29 3.85 -18.81 -11.86
N ILE A 30 4.04 -17.48 -11.80
CA ILE A 30 4.95 -16.75 -12.69
C ILE A 30 6.41 -17.07 -12.33
N ARG A 31 6.68 -17.24 -11.04
CA ARG A 31 8.01 -17.58 -10.54
C ARG A 31 8.12 -19.08 -10.25
N GLN A 32 9.30 -19.68 -10.46
CA GLN A 32 9.53 -21.09 -10.11
C GLN A 32 9.52 -21.35 -8.59
N ASN A 33 9.99 -20.39 -7.79
CA ASN A 33 10.03 -20.52 -6.34
C ASN A 33 8.66 -20.21 -5.74
N GLN A 34 7.96 -21.25 -5.27
CA GLN A 34 6.61 -21.16 -4.71
C GLN A 34 6.50 -20.40 -3.39
N ASN A 35 7.59 -20.27 -2.64
CA ASN A 35 7.58 -19.51 -1.38
C ASN A 35 7.61 -18.00 -1.61
N LYS A 36 7.99 -17.55 -2.80
CA LYS A 36 8.07 -16.11 -3.10
C LYS A 36 6.86 -15.70 -3.92
N LYS A 37 6.13 -14.72 -3.39
CA LYS A 37 5.05 -14.02 -4.09
C LYS A 37 5.59 -13.41 -5.39
N ASP A 38 4.78 -13.47 -6.44
CA ASP A 38 5.15 -13.06 -7.79
C ASP A 38 4.10 -12.12 -8.42
N LEU A 39 2.94 -12.00 -7.79
CA LEU A 39 1.87 -11.08 -8.16
C LEU A 39 1.44 -10.27 -6.93
N ALA A 40 1.19 -8.99 -7.14
CA ALA A 40 0.66 -8.09 -6.12
C ALA A 40 -0.52 -7.30 -6.66
N LEU A 41 -1.45 -6.96 -5.76
CA LEU A 41 -2.60 -6.12 -6.03
C LEU A 41 -2.69 -5.03 -4.97
N VAL A 42 -2.92 -3.80 -5.42
CA VAL A 42 -3.25 -2.65 -4.59
C VAL A 42 -4.63 -2.15 -5.03
N VAL A 43 -5.53 -1.95 -4.08
CA VAL A 43 -6.92 -1.59 -4.34
C VAL A 43 -7.28 -0.36 -3.50
N SER A 44 -7.91 0.61 -4.16
CA SER A 44 -8.61 1.68 -3.47
C SER A 44 -9.96 1.15 -2.99
N GLU A 45 -10.27 1.33 -1.71
CA GLU A 45 -11.55 0.92 -1.12
C GLU A 45 -12.74 1.66 -1.76
N ILE A 46 -12.48 2.84 -2.31
CA ILE A 46 -13.42 3.64 -3.09
C ILE A 46 -13.03 3.68 -4.57
N LYS A 47 -13.95 4.13 -5.42
CA LYS A 47 -13.63 4.39 -6.83
C LYS A 47 -12.50 5.42 -6.92
N ALA A 48 -11.44 5.05 -7.64
CA ALA A 48 -10.34 5.94 -8.00
C ALA A 48 -10.76 6.96 -9.07
#